data_AF-A0A0N4Y8B3-F1
#
_entry.id   AF-A0A0N4Y8B3-F1
#
_cell.length_a   1.000
_cell.length_b   1.000
_cell.length_c   1.000
_cell.angle_alpha   90.00
_cell.angle_beta   90.00
_cell.angle_gamma   90.00
#
_symmetry.space_group_name_H-M   'P 1'
#
loop_
_entity.id
_entity.type
_entity.pdbx_description
1 polymer ?
#
loop_
_entity_poly.entity_id
_entity_poly.type
_entity_poly.pdbx_seq_one_letter_code
_entity_poly.pdbx_strand_id
1 'polypeptide(L)'
;MTARELDEFEGVSSPHAKYWLPFQWVLSLITLARDENRIKGEVIYVSLFDRIAGYRQKLINLVLYDWVPVPLVYTQVVHLTVYSYFLIALLGRQILDRDAVRKSIDLYVPIMTILQFTFFIGWLKVAEVLLNPLGEDADDFECNYIIDRNLQEKAER
;
A
#
# COMPACT_ATOMS: atom_id res chain seq x y z
N MET A 1 16.80 14.75 -10.35
CA MET A 1 18.21 14.31 -10.25
C MET A 1 18.96 14.90 -11.42
N THR A 2 20.04 15.63 -11.17
CA THR A 2 20.89 16.19 -12.23
C THR A 2 21.82 15.12 -12.81
N ALA A 3 22.41 15.36 -13.98
CA ALA A 3 23.37 14.42 -14.58
C ALA A 3 24.55 14.13 -13.64
N ARG A 4 25.06 15.15 -12.93
CA ARG A 4 26.15 14.98 -11.96
C ARG A 4 25.74 14.12 -10.77
N GLU A 5 24.54 14.34 -10.23
CA GLU A 5 24.00 13.52 -9.15
C GLU A 5 23.79 12.07 -9.59
N LEU A 6 23.41 11.83 -10.85
CA LEU A 6 23.29 10.48 -11.40
C LEU A 6 24.66 9.78 -11.44
N ASP A 7 25.71 10.46 -11.92
CA ASP A 7 27.07 9.91 -11.94
C ASP A 7 27.56 9.56 -10.52
N GLU A 8 27.32 10.45 -9.55
CA GLU A 8 27.64 10.21 -8.14
C GLU A 8 26.81 9.05 -7.54
N PHE A 9 25.53 8.96 -7.91
CA PHE A 9 24.64 7.89 -7.48
C PHE A 9 25.13 6.53 -7.98
N GLU A 10 25.49 6.45 -9.26
CA GLU A 10 25.98 5.21 -9.90
C GLU A 10 27.37 4.82 -9.40
N GLY A 11 28.24 5.78 -9.09
CA GLY A 11 29.57 5.55 -8.53
C GLY A 11 29.57 4.84 -7.17
N VAL A 12 28.46 4.89 -6.41
CA VAL A 12 28.31 4.15 -5.15
C VAL A 12 27.93 2.69 -5.44
N SER A 13 28.89 1.79 -5.22
CA SER A 13 28.67 0.34 -5.27
C SER A 13 27.92 -0.14 -4.03
N SER A 14 26.67 -0.58 -4.20
CA SER A 14 25.82 -1.17 -3.16
C SER A 14 24.98 -2.29 -3.76
N PRO A 15 24.92 -3.48 -3.11
CA PRO A 15 24.02 -4.55 -3.53
C PRO A 15 22.54 -4.26 -3.19
N HIS A 16 22.27 -3.22 -2.40
CA HIS A 16 20.93 -2.82 -1.96
C HIS A 16 20.45 -1.55 -2.66
N ALA A 17 19.13 -1.36 -2.70
CA ALA A 17 18.49 -0.15 -3.21
C ALA A 17 19.04 1.11 -2.52
N LYS A 18 19.41 2.11 -3.32
CA LYS A 18 20.15 3.31 -2.89
C LYS A 18 19.24 4.50 -2.52
N TYR A 19 18.00 4.25 -2.06
CA TYR A 19 17.06 5.30 -1.65
C TYR A 19 17.54 6.11 -0.43
N TRP A 20 18.50 5.59 0.33
CA TRP A 20 19.14 6.27 1.47
C TRP A 20 20.17 7.33 1.04
N LEU A 21 20.69 7.25 -0.18
CA LEU A 21 21.81 8.09 -0.63
C LEU A 21 21.43 9.58 -0.75
N PRO A 22 20.28 9.97 -1.31
CA PRO A 22 19.85 11.37 -1.30
C PRO A 22 19.68 11.96 0.11
N PHE A 23 19.26 11.16 1.10
CA PHE A 23 19.19 11.61 2.48
C PHE A 23 20.57 11.94 3.05
N GLN A 24 21.57 11.09 2.75
CA GLN A 24 22.95 11.35 3.16
C GLN A 24 23.48 12.64 2.54
N TRP A 25 23.19 12.90 1.27
CA TRP A 25 23.57 14.15 0.59
C TRP A 25 22.93 15.37 1.25
N VAL A 26 21.61 15.32 1.52
CA VAL A 26 20.90 16.43 2.18
C VAL A 26 21.47 16.72 3.57
N LEU A 27 21.72 15.68 4.39
CA LEU A 27 22.31 15.88 5.72
C LEU A 27 23.73 16.48 5.64
N SER A 28 24.54 16.02 4.67
CA SER A 28 25.89 16.58 4.43
C SER A 28 25.83 18.04 4.00
N LEU A 29 24.88 18.41 3.13
CA LEU A 29 24.65 19.78 2.69
C LEU A 29 24.22 20.69 3.85
N ILE A 30 23.44 20.19 4.81
CA ILE A 30 23.03 20.96 5.99
C ILE A 30 24.21 21.19 6.92
N THR A 31 25.06 20.19 7.14
CA THR A 31 26.30 20.36 7.90
C THR A 31 27.21 21.40 7.26
N LEU A 32 27.42 21.32 5.93
CA LEU A 32 28.19 22.32 5.20
C LEU A 32 27.59 23.74 5.35
N ALA A 33 26.27 23.87 5.22
CA ALA A 33 25.59 25.16 5.40
C ALA A 33 25.69 25.73 6.82
N ARG A 34 25.85 24.88 7.85
CA ARG A 34 26.16 25.32 9.22
C ARG A 34 27.60 25.83 9.30
N ASP A 35 28.55 25.08 8.75
CA ASP A 35 29.98 25.44 8.77
C ASP A 35 30.26 26.73 8.01
N GLU A 36 29.54 26.97 6.91
CA GLU A 36 29.55 28.24 6.15
C GLU A 36 28.80 29.39 6.85
N ASN A 37 28.33 29.21 8.08
CA ASN A 37 27.52 30.19 8.84
C ASN A 37 26.23 30.65 8.13
N ARG A 38 25.71 29.85 7.18
CA ARG A 38 24.41 30.12 6.53
C ARG A 38 23.25 29.77 7.47
N ILE A 39 23.46 28.79 8.35
CA ILE A 39 22.54 28.44 9.44
C ILE A 39 23.10 28.97 10.76
N LYS A 40 22.57 30.09 11.25
CA LYS A 40 23.10 30.79 12.43
C LYS A 40 22.68 30.19 13.77
N GLY A 41 21.56 29.47 13.82
CA GLY A 41 20.98 28.97 15.06
C GLY A 41 21.18 27.47 15.23
N GLU A 42 21.77 27.05 16.36
CA GLU A 42 21.94 25.63 16.68
C GLU A 42 20.60 24.88 16.79
N VAL A 43 19.59 25.51 17.39
CA VAL A 43 18.24 24.95 17.48
C VAL A 43 17.64 24.71 16.08
N ILE A 44 17.90 25.62 15.13
CA ILE A 44 17.40 25.50 13.75
C ILE A 44 18.09 24.33 13.04
N TYR A 45 19.40 24.20 13.23
CA TYR A 45 20.17 23.08 12.69
C TYR A 45 19.65 21.72 13.18
N VAL A 46 19.48 21.56 14.49
CA VAL A 46 18.95 20.32 15.09
C VAL A 46 17.53 20.05 14.58
N SER A 47 16.67 21.07 14.57
CA SER A 47 15.29 20.90 14.08
C SER A 47 15.23 20.47 12.60
N LEU A 48 16.15 20.96 11.76
CA LEU A 48 16.20 20.57 10.35
C LEU A 48 16.63 19.11 10.19
N PHE A 49 17.64 18.66 10.94
CA PHE A 49 18.05 17.26 11.01
C PHE A 49 16.89 16.36 11.45
N ASP A 50 16.18 16.72 12.52
CA ASP A 50 15.04 15.94 13.03
C ASP A 50 13.92 15.82 12.00
N ARG A 51 13.62 16.90 11.25
CA ARG A 51 12.58 16.90 10.21
C ARG A 51 12.94 15.96 9.06
N ILE A 52 14.20 15.94 8.64
CA ILE A 52 14.67 15.05 7.57
C ILE A 52 14.74 13.61 8.04
N ALA A 53 15.19 13.36 9.27
CA ALA A 53 15.16 12.04 9.88
C ALA A 53 13.72 11.52 9.97
N GLY A 54 12.77 12.38 10.35
CA GLY A 54 11.35 12.07 10.37
C GLY A 54 10.78 11.74 8.97
N TYR A 55 11.20 12.45 7.93
CA TYR A 55 10.84 12.11 6.55
C TYR A 55 11.44 10.77 6.12
N ARG A 56 12.70 10.51 6.47
CA ARG A 56 13.37 9.22 6.20
C ARG A 56 12.65 8.06 6.86
N GLN A 57 12.18 8.23 8.09
CA GLN A 57 11.42 7.19 8.80
C GLN A 57 10.13 6.81 8.07
N LYS A 58 9.42 7.79 7.49
CA LYS A 58 8.21 7.53 6.70
C LYS A 58 8.52 6.71 5.44
N LEU A 59 9.62 7.03 4.75
CA LEU A 59 10.06 6.24 3.60
C LEU A 59 10.46 4.81 4.00
N ILE A 60 11.21 4.65 5.09
CA ILE A 60 11.58 3.32 5.60
C ILE A 60 10.33 2.51 5.93
N ASN A 61 9.34 3.10 6.58
CA ASN A 61 8.08 2.41 6.88
C ASN A 61 7.40 1.92 5.59
N LEU A 62 7.41 2.71 4.52
CA LEU A 62 6.87 2.30 3.22
C LEU A 62 7.62 1.09 2.64
N VAL A 63 8.96 1.11 2.68
CA VAL A 63 9.79 -0.02 2.25
C VAL A 63 9.55 -1.26 3.12
N LEU A 64 9.31 -1.09 4.42
CA LEU A 64 9.01 -2.20 5.33
C LEU A 64 7.65 -2.85 5.04
N TYR A 65 6.63 -2.07 4.68
CA TYR A 65 5.34 -2.61 4.25
C TYR A 65 5.43 -3.43 2.96
N ASP A 66 6.31 -3.02 2.04
CA ASP A 66 6.60 -3.77 0.82
C ASP A 66 7.44 -5.03 1.08
N TRP A 67 8.47 -4.92 1.93
CA TRP A 67 9.35 -6.05 2.25
C TRP A 67 8.59 -7.14 3.03
N VAL A 68 7.81 -6.76 4.05
CA VAL A 68 7.14 -7.72 4.94
C VAL A 68 5.63 -7.66 4.72
N PRO A 69 5.10 -8.34 3.68
CA PRO A 69 3.67 -8.41 3.44
C PRO A 69 2.98 -9.33 4.46
N VAL A 70 1.65 -9.30 4.45
CA VAL A 70 0.83 -10.25 5.23
C VAL A 70 1.25 -11.69 4.91
N PRO A 71 1.44 -12.57 5.91
CA PRO A 71 1.85 -13.95 5.68
C PRO A 71 0.91 -14.65 4.69
N LEU A 72 1.50 -15.28 3.67
CA LEU A 72 0.76 -15.96 2.60
C LEU A 72 -0.24 -17.00 3.12
N VAL A 73 0.12 -17.71 4.19
CA VAL A 73 -0.77 -18.71 4.81
C VAL A 73 -2.07 -18.09 5.32
N TYR A 74 -2.06 -16.83 5.79
CA TYR A 74 -3.27 -16.17 6.27
C TYR A 74 -4.23 -15.88 5.12
N THR A 75 -3.72 -15.33 4.01
CA THR A 75 -4.57 -15.08 2.84
C THR A 75 -5.11 -16.41 2.29
N GLN A 76 -4.27 -17.44 2.19
CA GLN A 76 -4.69 -18.77 1.72
C GLN A 76 -5.78 -19.41 2.58
N VAL A 77 -5.64 -19.37 3.92
CA VAL A 77 -6.64 -19.96 4.84
C VAL A 77 -7.99 -19.26 4.70
N VAL A 78 -7.98 -17.93 4.58
CA VAL A 78 -9.22 -17.15 4.40
C VAL A 78 -9.89 -17.51 3.07
N HIS A 79 -9.13 -17.56 1.97
CA HIS A 79 -9.66 -17.95 0.65
C HIS A 79 -10.24 -19.36 0.67
N LEU A 80 -9.48 -20.32 1.22
CA LEU A 80 -9.92 -21.71 1.33
C LEU A 80 -11.23 -21.81 2.12
N THR A 81 -11.33 -21.08 3.23
CA THR A 81 -12.52 -21.09 4.09
C THR A 81 -13.75 -20.55 3.34
N VAL A 82 -13.64 -19.38 2.71
CA VAL A 82 -14.74 -18.76 1.98
C VAL A 82 -15.16 -19.63 0.79
N TYR A 83 -14.20 -20.16 0.03
CA TYR A 83 -14.51 -20.96 -1.16
C TYR A 83 -15.09 -22.33 -0.80
N SER A 84 -14.57 -22.97 0.25
CA SER A 84 -15.11 -24.26 0.73
C SER A 84 -16.54 -24.11 1.25
N TYR A 85 -16.84 -23.01 1.96
CA TYR A 85 -18.20 -22.70 2.40
C TYR A 85 -19.16 -22.62 1.19
N PHE A 86 -18.80 -21.88 0.15
CA PHE A 86 -19.65 -21.75 -1.03
C PHE A 86 -19.71 -22.99 -1.91
N LEU A 87 -18.63 -23.80 -1.95
CA LEU A 87 -18.66 -25.11 -2.60
C LEU A 87 -19.71 -26.03 -1.97
N ILE A 88 -19.73 -26.11 -0.64
CA ILE A 88 -20.72 -26.91 0.10
C ILE A 88 -22.11 -26.29 -0.04
N ALA A 89 -22.23 -24.96 0.05
CA ALA A 89 -23.53 -24.28 -0.08
C ALA A 89 -24.14 -24.47 -1.48
N LEU A 90 -23.32 -24.52 -2.53
CA LEU A 90 -23.77 -24.78 -3.90
C LEU A 90 -24.47 -26.13 -4.05
N LEU A 91 -23.98 -27.16 -3.35
CA LEU A 91 -24.57 -28.50 -3.34
C LEU A 91 -25.73 -28.59 -2.33
N GLY A 92 -25.57 -28.03 -1.14
CA GLY A 92 -26.50 -28.19 -0.02
C GLY A 92 -27.73 -27.29 -0.05
N ARG A 93 -27.70 -26.19 -0.80
CA ARG A 93 -28.83 -25.23 -0.89
C ARG A 93 -29.61 -25.36 -2.20
N GLN A 94 -29.41 -26.45 -2.93
CA GLN A 94 -30.28 -26.75 -4.07
C GLN A 94 -31.69 -27.07 -3.57
N ILE A 95 -32.69 -26.52 -4.27
CA ILE A 95 -34.09 -26.84 -4.01
C ILE A 95 -34.34 -28.20 -4.64
N LEU A 96 -34.42 -29.24 -3.82
CA LEU A 96 -34.75 -30.59 -4.25
C LEU A 96 -36.27 -30.75 -4.27
N ASP A 97 -36.78 -31.42 -5.30
CA ASP A 97 -38.19 -31.74 -5.47
C ASP A 97 -38.58 -32.86 -4.50
N ARG A 98 -38.71 -32.51 -3.21
CA ARG A 98 -39.19 -33.41 -2.15
C ARG A 98 -40.24 -32.69 -1.29
N ASP A 99 -41.47 -33.16 -1.49
CA ASP A 99 -42.71 -32.94 -0.74
C ASP A 99 -43.45 -31.60 -0.91
N ALA A 100 -44.75 -31.76 -1.20
CA ALA A 100 -45.76 -30.73 -1.45
C ALA A 100 -45.95 -29.70 -0.32
N VAL A 101 -45.28 -29.87 0.82
CA VAL A 101 -45.34 -29.00 2.01
C VAL A 101 -44.35 -27.83 1.92
N ARG A 102 -43.26 -27.94 1.15
CA ARG A 102 -42.26 -26.87 0.97
C ARG A 102 -42.50 -26.01 -0.28
N LYS A 103 -43.66 -26.17 -0.92
CA LYS A 103 -44.02 -25.55 -2.20
C LYS A 103 -44.39 -24.06 -2.13
N SER A 104 -44.41 -23.44 -0.94
CA SER A 104 -44.89 -22.06 -0.80
C SER A 104 -43.87 -21.00 -1.24
N ILE A 105 -42.57 -21.33 -1.28
CA ILE A 105 -41.52 -20.43 -1.74
C ILE A 105 -40.54 -21.24 -2.59
N ASP A 106 -40.98 -21.65 -3.78
CA ASP A 106 -40.13 -22.25 -4.79
C ASP A 106 -39.53 -21.15 -5.67
N LEU A 107 -38.49 -20.51 -5.16
CA LEU A 107 -37.72 -19.52 -5.90
C LEU A 107 -36.68 -20.26 -6.73
N TYR A 108 -36.95 -20.45 -8.03
CA TYR A 108 -35.99 -20.97 -9.02
C TYR A 108 -34.61 -20.28 -8.90
N VAL A 109 -34.61 -19.01 -8.48
CA VAL A 109 -33.40 -18.23 -8.17
C VAL A 109 -33.19 -18.14 -6.65
N PRO A 110 -32.07 -18.65 -6.09
CA PRO A 110 -31.84 -18.64 -4.65
C PRO A 110 -31.38 -17.26 -4.12
N ILE A 111 -32.31 -16.29 -4.05
CA ILE A 111 -32.03 -14.88 -3.70
C ILE A 111 -31.23 -14.73 -2.40
N MET A 112 -31.58 -15.46 -1.34
CA MET A 112 -30.88 -15.38 -0.06
C MET A 112 -29.43 -15.89 -0.14
N THR A 113 -29.18 -16.93 -0.94
CA THR A 113 -27.82 -17.45 -1.15
C THR A 113 -26.98 -16.48 -1.98
N ILE A 114 -27.58 -15.83 -2.98
CA ILE A 114 -26.92 -14.78 -3.77
C ILE A 114 -26.53 -13.60 -2.88
N LEU A 115 -27.44 -13.12 -2.01
CA LEU A 115 -27.11 -12.05 -1.07
C LEU A 115 -25.95 -12.44 -0.15
N GLN A 116 -25.96 -13.65 0.41
CA GLN A 116 -24.85 -14.14 1.23
C GLN A 116 -23.55 -14.23 0.44
N PHE A 117 -23.60 -14.71 -0.81
CA PHE A 117 -22.44 -14.73 -1.70
C PHE A 117 -21.86 -13.34 -1.89
N THR A 118 -22.69 -12.35 -2.24
CA THR A 118 -22.27 -10.96 -2.41
C THR A 118 -21.62 -10.40 -1.15
N PHE A 119 -22.17 -10.67 0.04
CA PHE A 119 -21.58 -10.19 1.29
C PHE A 119 -20.22 -10.82 1.59
N PHE A 120 -20.10 -12.15 1.55
CA PHE A 120 -18.85 -12.82 1.94
C PHE A 120 -17.76 -12.68 0.88
N ILE A 121 -18.09 -12.80 -0.41
CA ILE A 121 -17.12 -12.56 -1.49
C ILE A 121 -16.79 -11.09 -1.59
N GLY A 122 -17.77 -10.19 -1.45
CA GLY A 122 -17.51 -8.75 -1.40
C GLY A 122 -16.57 -8.38 -0.26
N TRP A 123 -16.78 -8.95 0.93
CA TRP A 123 -15.88 -8.72 2.07
C TRP A 123 -14.47 -9.27 1.83
N LEU A 124 -14.34 -10.46 1.22
CA LEU A 124 -13.05 -10.99 0.79
C LEU A 124 -12.36 -10.05 -0.22
N LYS A 125 -13.10 -9.55 -1.21
CA LYS A 125 -12.58 -8.64 -2.25
C LYS A 125 -12.11 -7.30 -1.68
N VAL A 126 -12.80 -6.75 -0.68
CA VAL A 126 -12.33 -5.54 0.02
C VAL A 126 -10.95 -5.77 0.64
N ALA A 127 -10.72 -6.93 1.26
CA ALA A 127 -9.41 -7.26 1.83
C ALA A 127 -8.33 -7.49 0.76
N GLU A 128 -8.69 -8.05 -0.40
CA GLU A 128 -7.76 -8.25 -1.52
C GLU A 128 -7.26 -6.92 -2.10
N VAL A 129 -8.15 -5.96 -2.36
CA VAL A 129 -7.78 -4.63 -2.90
C VAL A 129 -6.87 -3.89 -1.93
N LEU A 130 -7.17 -3.93 -0.63
CA LEU A 130 -6.37 -3.25 0.39
C LEU A 130 -5.01 -3.92 0.67
N LEU A 131 -4.74 -5.10 0.10
CA LEU A 131 -3.51 -5.84 0.36
C LEU A 131 -2.30 -5.16 -0.30
N ASN A 132 -2.50 -4.53 -1.45
CA ASN A 132 -1.47 -3.74 -2.13
C ASN A 132 -2.04 -2.41 -2.63
N PRO A 133 -2.12 -1.37 -1.78
CA PRO A 133 -2.72 -0.08 -2.14
C PRO A 133 -1.80 0.79 -3.01
N LEU A 134 -0.65 0.27 -3.45
CA LEU A 134 0.34 0.97 -4.29
C LEU A 134 0.33 0.42 -5.74
N GLY A 135 -0.72 -0.31 -6.12
CA GLY A 135 -0.89 -0.84 -7.46
C GLY A 135 -1.46 0.17 -8.46
N GLU A 136 -2.21 -0.35 -9.42
CA GLU A 136 -2.86 0.40 -10.49
C GLU A 136 -4.40 0.21 -10.46
N ASP A 137 -4.94 -0.34 -9.38
CA ASP A 137 -6.39 -0.49 -9.23
C ASP A 137 -7.03 0.89 -9.02
N ALA A 138 -8.32 1.00 -9.37
CA ALA A 138 -9.04 2.28 -9.33
C ALA A 138 -9.12 2.92 -7.93
N ASP A 139 -8.98 2.12 -6.86
CA ASP A 139 -9.03 2.55 -5.47
C ASP A 139 -7.63 2.67 -4.82
N ASP A 140 -6.55 2.45 -5.58
CA ASP A 140 -5.17 2.56 -5.10
C ASP A 140 -4.74 4.02 -4.90
N PHE A 141 -3.62 4.21 -4.20
CA PHE A 141 -3.05 5.54 -4.04
C PHE A 141 -2.50 6.08 -5.36
N GLU A 142 -2.97 7.27 -5.73
CA GLU A 142 -2.47 8.07 -6.85
C GLU A 142 -1.04 8.60 -6.61
N CYS A 143 -0.06 7.71 -6.60
CA CYS A 143 1.32 8.00 -6.23
C CYS A 143 1.97 9.00 -7.20
N ASN A 144 1.70 8.86 -8.49
CA ASN A 144 2.19 9.77 -9.53
C ASN A 144 1.70 11.20 -9.28
N TYR A 145 0.40 11.37 -9.02
CA TYR A 145 -0.17 12.66 -8.67
C TYR A 145 0.47 13.26 -7.41
N ILE A 146 0.71 12.45 -6.37
CA ILE A 146 1.35 12.92 -5.14
C ILE A 146 2.78 13.40 -5.41
N ILE A 147 3.54 12.67 -6.24
CA ILE A 147 4.91 13.03 -6.62
C ILE A 147 4.90 14.35 -7.42
N ASP A 148 4.07 14.45 -8.45
CA ASP A 148 3.97 15.63 -9.30
C ASP A 148 3.55 16.86 -8.48
N ARG A 149 2.55 16.72 -7.59
CA ARG A 149 2.12 17.78 -6.67
C ARG A 149 3.24 18.23 -5.73
N ASN A 150 4.06 17.30 -5.25
CA ASN A 150 5.15 17.63 -4.32
C ASN A 150 6.36 18.25 -5.03
N LEU A 151 6.58 17.90 -6.31
CA LEU A 151 7.65 18.45 -7.14
C LEU A 151 7.24 19.75 -7.85
N GLN A 152 5.96 20.08 -7.89
CA GLN A 152 5.47 21.32 -8.45
C GLN A 152 6.12 22.50 -7.72
N GLU A 153 7.11 23.11 -8.38
CA GLU A 153 7.65 24.39 -7.93
C GLU A 153 6.49 25.39 -7.92
N LYS A 154 6.41 26.20 -6.86
CA LYS A 154 5.57 27.41 -6.87
C LYS A 154 6.15 28.40 -7.90
N ALA A 155 5.92 28.13 -9.19
CA ALA A 155 5.95 29.13 -10.22
C ALA A 155 4.64 29.92 -10.13
N GLU A 156 4.52 30.74 -9.09
CA GLU A 156 3.65 31.94 -8.98
C GLU A 156 3.65 32.44 -7.53
N ARG A 157 4.61 33.30 -7.20
CA ARG A 157 4.45 34.55 -6.41
C ARG A 157 5.76 35.32 -6.36
#